data_AF-A0A2M7SZJ1-F1
#
_entry.id   AF-A0A2M7SZJ1-F1
#
_cell.length_a   1.000
_cell.length_b   1.000
_cell.length_c   1.000
_cell.angle_alpha   90.00
_cell.angle_beta   90.00
_cell.angle_gamma   90.00
#
_symmetry.space_group_name_H-M   'P 1'
#
loop_
_entity.id
_entity.type
_entity.pdbx_description
1 polymer ?
#
loop_
_entity_poly.entity_id
_entity_poly.type
_entity_poly.pdbx_seq_one_letter_code
_entity_poly.pdbx_strand_id
1 'polypeptide(L)'
;MTITAKEYNVLNAIAHHEMNSINGDTPTQASEVQTYLWADDFGGEMQLNEHAVGGVIASLIEKKLIEVGEWDEKDNYVNFTDLGFDEWSAVHLCDELKTAEPATPAITKCHTALARGLNGKESVHCRQAYSDSRTPAQKKAQQQLIDAALKTKTTGKATGDTITALVAANPRKPGTHGHTSFEIILKAGGSIALADYKAAGGRMNDLRWDIERGNSQLA
;
A
#
# COMPACT_ATOMS: atom_id res chain seq x y z
N MET A 1 -5.76 -16.87 -7.85
CA MET A 1 -5.70 -17.15 -6.40
C MET A 1 -7.12 -17.04 -5.86
N THR A 2 -7.53 -17.86 -4.90
CA THR A 2 -8.92 -17.82 -4.39
C THR A 2 -8.98 -17.00 -3.11
N ILE A 3 -9.79 -15.93 -3.12
CA ILE A 3 -10.13 -15.13 -1.95
C ILE A 3 -11.42 -15.69 -1.36
N THR A 4 -11.43 -15.92 -0.06
CA THR A 4 -12.62 -16.37 0.68
C THR A 4 -13.56 -15.19 0.95
N ALA A 5 -14.83 -15.45 1.23
CA ALA A 5 -15.79 -14.39 1.56
C ALA A 5 -15.34 -13.54 2.76
N LYS A 6 -14.72 -14.15 3.78
CA LYS A 6 -14.21 -13.44 4.96
C LYS A 6 -13.05 -12.51 4.62
N GLU A 7 -12.10 -13.00 3.82
CA GLU A 7 -10.98 -12.19 3.33
C GLU A 7 -11.47 -11.02 2.48
N TYR A 8 -12.47 -11.26 1.63
CA TYR A 8 -13.06 -10.20 0.83
C TYR A 8 -13.75 -9.14 1.70
N ASN A 9 -14.49 -9.55 2.73
CA ASN A 9 -15.11 -8.61 3.67
C ASN A 9 -14.06 -7.74 4.39
N VAL A 10 -12.94 -8.33 4.81
CA VAL A 10 -11.81 -7.57 5.38
C VAL A 10 -11.26 -6.57 4.37
N LEU A 11 -10.99 -7.00 3.13
CA LEU A 11 -10.51 -6.10 2.08
C LEU A 11 -11.50 -4.95 1.86
N ASN A 12 -12.81 -5.24 1.85
CA ASN A 12 -13.83 -4.22 1.66
C ASN A 12 -13.92 -3.24 2.84
N ALA A 13 -13.78 -3.71 4.07
CA ALA A 13 -13.73 -2.85 5.26
C ALA A 13 -12.51 -1.92 5.24
N ILE A 14 -11.33 -2.45 4.86
CA ILE A 14 -10.11 -1.64 4.71
C ILE A 14 -10.29 -0.60 3.58
N ALA A 15 -10.83 -1.00 2.43
CA ALA A 15 -11.03 -0.15 1.26
C ALA A 15 -11.92 1.08 1.55
N HIS A 16 -12.93 0.92 2.40
CA HIS A 16 -13.91 1.96 2.74
C HIS A 16 -13.74 2.52 4.16
N HIS A 17 -12.61 2.29 4.80
CA HIS A 17 -12.38 2.77 6.15
C HIS A 17 -12.31 4.31 6.19
N GLU A 18 -13.00 4.94 7.14
CA GLU A 18 -13.07 6.42 7.23
C GLU A 18 -11.72 7.10 7.48
N MET A 19 -10.77 6.38 8.07
CA MET A 19 -9.42 6.88 8.35
C MET A 19 -8.44 6.76 7.17
N ASN A 20 -8.91 6.34 6.00
CA ASN A 20 -8.09 6.34 4.80
C ASN A 20 -8.00 7.74 4.16
N SER A 21 -7.10 7.93 3.19
CA SER A 21 -6.86 9.25 2.57
C SER A 21 -8.06 9.85 1.81
N ILE A 22 -9.05 9.01 1.48
CA ILE A 22 -10.26 9.38 0.75
C ILE A 22 -11.51 9.34 1.64
N ASN A 23 -11.34 9.20 2.96
CA ASN A 23 -12.39 9.23 3.96
C ASN A 23 -13.56 8.26 3.66
N GLY A 24 -13.23 7.01 3.31
CA GLY A 24 -14.19 5.93 3.06
C GLY A 24 -14.89 5.92 1.69
N ASP A 25 -14.57 6.87 0.81
CA ASP A 25 -15.04 6.85 -0.58
C ASP A 25 -14.47 5.63 -1.35
N THR A 26 -14.93 5.39 -2.57
CA THR A 26 -14.47 4.25 -3.38
C THR A 26 -13.04 4.49 -3.92
N PRO A 27 -12.05 3.69 -3.50
CA PRO A 27 -10.67 3.89 -3.94
C PRO A 27 -10.49 3.55 -5.42
N THR A 28 -9.67 4.37 -6.08
CA THR A 28 -9.31 4.21 -7.51
C THR A 28 -7.92 3.61 -7.70
N GLN A 29 -7.14 3.52 -6.62
CA GLN A 29 -5.78 2.97 -6.59
C GLN A 29 -5.41 2.48 -5.19
N ALA A 30 -4.44 1.57 -5.10
CA ALA A 30 -4.00 0.97 -3.84
C ALA A 30 -3.54 1.99 -2.79
N SER A 31 -2.88 3.08 -3.20
CA SER A 31 -2.36 4.10 -2.28
C SER A 31 -3.44 4.87 -1.52
N GLU A 32 -4.70 4.79 -1.94
CA GLU A 32 -5.83 5.47 -1.28
C GLU A 32 -6.37 4.69 -0.08
N VAL A 33 -6.00 3.40 0.04
CA VAL A 33 -6.60 2.41 0.95
C VAL A 33 -5.87 2.29 2.30
N GLN A 34 -4.78 3.04 2.49
CA GLN A 34 -4.00 2.97 3.73
C GLN A 34 -4.84 3.46 4.93
N THR A 35 -4.94 2.65 5.97
CA THR A 35 -5.70 2.96 7.20
C THR A 35 -5.06 2.30 8.43
N TYR A 36 -5.54 2.62 9.63
CA TYR A 36 -5.15 1.96 10.87
C TYR A 36 -5.66 0.52 10.94
N LEU A 37 -4.85 -0.37 11.52
CA LEU A 37 -5.22 -1.77 11.74
C LEU A 37 -5.89 -1.92 13.12
N TRP A 38 -7.16 -1.54 13.22
CA TRP A 38 -7.97 -1.74 14.42
C TRP A 38 -8.76 -3.05 14.31
N ALA A 39 -8.19 -4.13 14.87
CA ALA A 39 -8.77 -5.48 14.77
C ALA A 39 -10.19 -5.57 15.34
N ASP A 40 -10.50 -4.76 16.36
CA ASP A 40 -11.80 -4.70 17.02
C ASP A 40 -12.90 -4.12 16.10
N ASP A 41 -12.58 -3.05 15.37
CA ASP A 41 -13.53 -2.39 14.46
C ASP A 41 -13.87 -3.31 13.28
N PHE A 42 -12.85 -3.95 12.70
CA PHE A 42 -13.05 -4.97 11.67
C PHE A 42 -13.89 -6.15 12.21
N GLY A 43 -13.64 -6.57 13.45
CA GLY A 43 -14.42 -7.63 14.10
C GLY A 43 -15.91 -7.28 14.22
N GLY A 44 -16.21 -6.05 14.64
CA GLY A 44 -17.57 -5.54 14.77
C GLY A 44 -18.35 -5.55 13.45
N GLU A 45 -17.75 -5.02 12.37
CA GLU A 45 -18.40 -4.95 11.06
C GLU A 45 -18.67 -6.33 10.44
N MET A 46 -17.78 -7.30 10.67
CA MET A 46 -17.87 -8.63 10.08
C MET A 46 -18.53 -9.68 10.98
N GLN A 47 -18.96 -9.30 12.18
CA GLN A 47 -19.42 -10.23 13.23
C GLN A 47 -18.38 -11.33 13.52
N LEU A 48 -17.10 -10.98 13.50
CA LEU A 48 -15.98 -11.85 13.81
C LEU A 48 -15.41 -11.48 15.19
N ASN A 49 -14.90 -12.47 15.91
CA ASN A 49 -14.08 -12.18 17.09
C ASN A 49 -12.66 -11.74 16.67
N GLU A 50 -11.98 -11.00 17.54
CA GLU A 50 -10.64 -10.46 17.31
C GLU A 50 -9.64 -11.52 16.81
N HIS A 51 -9.65 -12.72 17.42
CA HIS A 51 -8.80 -13.83 17.00
C HIS A 51 -9.05 -14.29 15.56
N ALA A 52 -10.31 -14.28 15.10
CA ALA A 52 -10.66 -14.64 13.74
C ALA A 52 -10.19 -13.55 12.75
N VAL A 53 -10.25 -12.27 13.13
CA VAL A 53 -9.74 -11.16 12.30
C VAL A 53 -8.24 -11.31 12.08
N GLY A 54 -7.47 -11.56 13.16
CA GLY A 54 -6.02 -11.79 13.06
C GLY A 54 -5.65 -12.93 12.10
N GLY A 55 -6.40 -14.04 12.12
CA GLY A 55 -6.18 -15.16 11.19
C GLY A 55 -6.47 -14.80 9.73
N VAL A 56 -7.49 -13.97 9.47
CA VAL A 56 -7.82 -13.49 8.12
C VAL A 56 -6.74 -12.53 7.61
N ILE A 57 -6.28 -11.60 8.45
CA ILE A 57 -5.19 -10.67 8.11
C ILE A 57 -3.90 -11.43 7.77
N ALA A 58 -3.53 -12.43 8.58
CA ALA A 58 -2.36 -13.27 8.30
C ALA A 58 -2.46 -13.98 6.93
N SER A 59 -3.64 -14.50 6.59
CA SER A 59 -3.91 -15.13 5.29
C SER A 59 -3.80 -14.13 4.12
N LEU A 60 -4.29 -12.90 4.29
CA LEU A 60 -4.19 -11.84 3.28
C LEU A 60 -2.72 -11.40 3.05
N ILE A 61 -1.90 -11.36 4.10
CA ILE A 61 -0.45 -11.08 4.02
C ILE A 61 0.27 -12.22 3.31
N GLU A 62 -0.01 -13.49 3.64
CA GLU A 62 0.59 -14.65 2.98
C GLU A 62 0.28 -14.66 1.47
N LYS A 63 -0.93 -14.23 1.11
CA LYS A 63 -1.38 -14.03 -0.27
C LYS A 63 -0.83 -12.78 -0.95
N LYS A 64 -0.10 -11.93 -0.23
CA LYS A 64 0.48 -10.66 -0.70
C LYS A 64 -0.56 -9.67 -1.21
N LEU A 65 -1.76 -9.66 -0.61
CA LEU A 65 -2.82 -8.71 -0.96
C LEU A 65 -2.77 -7.46 -0.12
N ILE A 66 -2.30 -7.59 1.11
CA ILE A 66 -2.09 -6.46 2.01
C ILE A 66 -0.67 -6.53 2.58
N GLU A 67 -0.22 -5.37 3.04
CA GLU A 67 0.97 -5.22 3.85
C GLU A 67 0.57 -4.52 5.15
N VAL A 68 1.19 -4.94 6.25
CA VAL A 68 1.04 -4.31 7.56
C VAL A 68 2.39 -3.71 7.94
N GLY A 69 2.35 -2.48 8.43
CA GLY A 69 3.52 -1.77 8.93
C GLY A 69 3.24 -1.08 10.25
N GLU A 70 4.30 -0.61 10.88
CA GLU A 70 4.23 0.17 12.12
C GLU A 70 4.18 1.66 11.76
N TRP A 71 3.19 2.38 12.28
CA TRP A 71 3.12 3.84 12.13
C TRP A 71 3.91 4.53 13.25
N ASP A 72 3.74 4.05 14.49
CA ASP A 72 4.52 4.44 15.67
C ASP A 72 4.66 3.25 16.64
N GLU A 73 5.13 3.50 17.88
CA GLU A 73 5.34 2.46 18.90
C GLU A 73 4.04 1.75 19.36
N LYS A 74 2.86 2.25 18.98
CA LYS A 74 1.56 1.80 19.49
C LYS A 74 0.59 1.41 18.39
N ASP A 75 0.72 1.98 17.21
CA ASP A 75 -0.25 1.84 16.13
C ASP A 75 0.35 1.16 14.89
N ASN A 76 -0.39 0.17 14.40
CA ASN A 76 -0.11 -0.50 13.13
C ASN A 76 -1.02 0.08 12.04
N TYR A 77 -0.51 0.15 10.81
CA TYR A 77 -1.30 0.46 9.63
C TYR A 77 -1.38 -0.75 8.70
N VAL A 78 -2.42 -0.78 7.89
CA VAL A 78 -2.61 -1.75 6.81
C VAL A 78 -2.76 -1.01 5.49
N ASN A 79 -2.18 -1.57 4.43
CA ASN A 79 -2.30 -1.04 3.08
C ASN A 79 -2.52 -2.16 2.07
N PHE A 80 -3.15 -1.83 0.94
CA PHE A 80 -3.24 -2.75 -0.18
C PHE A 80 -1.91 -2.81 -0.93
N THR A 81 -1.57 -3.99 -1.42
CA THR A 81 -0.62 -4.10 -2.54
C THR A 81 -1.35 -3.83 -3.85
N ASP A 82 -0.61 -3.57 -4.93
CA ASP A 82 -1.20 -3.48 -6.27
C ASP A 82 -2.02 -4.75 -6.61
N LEU A 83 -1.52 -5.92 -6.21
CA LEU A 83 -2.23 -7.19 -6.38
C LEU A 83 -3.52 -7.27 -5.56
N GLY A 84 -3.51 -6.79 -4.31
CA GLY A 84 -4.69 -6.76 -3.46
C GLY A 84 -5.78 -5.85 -4.02
N PHE A 85 -5.39 -4.68 -4.51
CA PHE A 85 -6.31 -3.74 -5.15
C PHE A 85 -6.90 -4.30 -6.44
N ASP A 86 -6.10 -4.93 -7.29
CA ASP A 86 -6.58 -5.55 -8.52
C ASP A 86 -7.59 -6.68 -8.23
N GLU A 87 -7.32 -7.53 -7.23
CA GLU A 87 -8.22 -8.64 -6.90
C GLU A 87 -9.49 -8.17 -6.17
N TRP A 88 -9.41 -7.13 -5.31
CA TRP A 88 -10.59 -6.51 -4.69
C TRP A 88 -11.47 -5.80 -5.73
N SER A 89 -10.88 -4.93 -6.56
CA SER A 89 -11.61 -4.14 -7.56
C SER A 89 -12.26 -5.01 -8.63
N ALA A 90 -11.64 -6.13 -9.02
CA ALA A 90 -12.22 -7.08 -9.96
C ALA A 90 -13.54 -7.68 -9.46
N VAL A 91 -13.70 -7.86 -8.15
CA VAL A 91 -14.94 -8.38 -7.54
C VAL A 91 -15.93 -7.25 -7.29
N HIS A 92 -15.46 -6.12 -6.74
CA HIS A 92 -16.30 -4.97 -6.36
C HIS A 92 -16.94 -4.29 -7.58
N LEU A 93 -16.17 -4.02 -8.63
CA LEU A 93 -16.68 -3.43 -9.86
C LEU A 93 -17.68 -4.35 -10.60
N CYS A 94 -17.62 -5.66 -10.35
CA CYS A 94 -18.61 -6.59 -10.88
C CYS A 94 -19.95 -6.53 -10.13
N ASP A 95 -19.97 -6.11 -8.87
CA ASP A 95 -21.20 -5.96 -8.07
C ASP A 95 -21.93 -4.65 -8.35
N GLU A 96 -21.21 -3.53 -8.52
CA GLU A 96 -21.83 -2.26 -8.95
C GLU A 96 -22.52 -2.41 -10.32
N LEU A 97 -21.90 -3.13 -11.25
CA LEU A 97 -22.48 -3.44 -12.56
C LEU A 97 -23.71 -4.36 -12.52
N LYS A 98 -23.96 -5.08 -11.41
CA LYS A 98 -25.20 -5.88 -11.24
C LYS A 98 -26.40 -5.02 -10.87
N THR A 99 -26.17 -3.89 -10.21
CA THR A 99 -27.26 -2.98 -9.78
C THR A 99 -27.68 -1.99 -10.87
N ALA A 100 -26.86 -1.85 -11.91
CA ALA A 100 -27.19 -1.10 -13.12
C ALA A 100 -27.80 -2.04 -14.20
N GLU A 101 -29.12 -2.21 -14.23
CA GLU A 101 -29.83 -3.06 -15.21
C GLU A 101 -30.02 -2.43 -16.62
N PRO A 102 -30.37 -3.22 -17.67
CA PRO A 102 -30.40 -4.68 -17.73
C PRO A 102 -29.25 -5.26 -18.57
N ALA A 103 -28.71 -6.36 -18.07
CA ALA A 103 -27.54 -7.04 -18.62
C ALA A 103 -27.82 -7.73 -19.97
N THR A 104 -26.95 -7.49 -20.96
CA THR A 104 -26.87 -8.28 -22.20
C THR A 104 -26.58 -9.77 -21.91
N PRO A 105 -27.00 -10.72 -22.77
CA PRO A 105 -26.91 -12.17 -22.54
C PRO A 105 -25.52 -12.73 -22.23
N ALA A 106 -24.45 -12.00 -22.59
CA ALA A 106 -23.06 -12.38 -22.32
C ALA A 106 -22.71 -12.29 -20.82
N ILE A 107 -23.31 -11.34 -20.09
CA ILE A 107 -23.04 -11.10 -18.66
C ILE A 107 -23.71 -12.18 -17.81
N THR A 108 -24.91 -12.62 -18.20
CA THR A 108 -25.66 -13.69 -17.51
C THR A 108 -24.88 -15.01 -17.44
N LYS A 109 -24.01 -15.30 -18.43
CA LYS A 109 -23.19 -16.53 -18.44
C LYS A 109 -22.00 -16.50 -17.47
N CYS A 110 -21.33 -15.36 -17.21
CA CYS A 110 -20.32 -15.30 -16.12
C CYS A 110 -21.02 -15.36 -14.74
N HIS A 111 -22.27 -14.88 -14.61
CA HIS A 111 -23.00 -14.83 -13.33
C HIS A 111 -23.37 -16.22 -12.77
N THR A 112 -23.75 -17.18 -13.61
CA THR A 112 -24.14 -18.53 -13.14
C THR A 112 -22.94 -19.40 -12.73
N ALA A 113 -21.75 -19.07 -13.22
CA ALA A 113 -20.52 -19.82 -12.93
C ALA A 113 -19.92 -19.42 -11.56
N LEU A 114 -19.93 -18.13 -11.21
CA LEU A 114 -19.36 -17.61 -9.95
C LEU A 114 -20.11 -18.07 -8.69
N ALA A 115 -21.43 -18.24 -8.76
CA ALA A 115 -22.26 -18.73 -7.65
C ALA A 115 -21.98 -20.20 -7.26
N ARG A 116 -21.17 -20.94 -8.05
CA ARG A 116 -20.89 -22.37 -7.83
C ARG A 116 -19.46 -22.68 -7.40
N GLY A 117 -18.65 -21.67 -7.07
CA GLY A 117 -17.28 -21.88 -6.57
C GLY A 117 -16.35 -22.40 -7.66
N LEU A 118 -15.64 -21.50 -8.34
CA LEU A 118 -14.80 -21.85 -9.49
C LEU A 118 -13.37 -22.19 -9.09
N ASN A 119 -12.86 -23.27 -9.67
CA ASN A 119 -11.45 -23.64 -9.70
C ASN A 119 -10.66 -22.72 -10.64
N GLY A 120 -9.39 -22.43 -10.29
CA GLY A 120 -8.58 -21.32 -10.80
C GLY A 120 -8.39 -21.15 -12.32
N LYS A 121 -8.82 -22.08 -13.19
CA LYS A 121 -8.76 -21.92 -14.65
C LYS A 121 -9.83 -20.97 -15.21
N GLU A 122 -10.99 -20.85 -14.57
CA GLU A 122 -12.08 -19.99 -15.07
C GLU A 122 -11.91 -18.51 -14.71
N SER A 123 -11.11 -18.20 -13.68
CA SER A 123 -10.76 -16.83 -13.28
C SER A 123 -9.94 -16.06 -14.31
N VAL A 124 -9.17 -16.76 -15.14
CA VAL A 124 -8.33 -16.16 -16.20
C VAL A 124 -9.20 -15.75 -17.40
N HIS A 125 -10.27 -16.49 -17.69
CA HIS A 125 -11.20 -16.16 -18.78
C HIS A 125 -12.12 -14.99 -18.48
N CYS A 126 -12.62 -14.84 -17.24
CA CYS A 126 -13.46 -13.68 -16.90
C CYS A 126 -12.59 -12.38 -16.80
N ARG A 127 -11.29 -12.47 -16.43
CA ARG A 127 -10.30 -11.35 -16.56
C ARG A 127 -10.10 -10.89 -18.00
N GLN A 128 -9.87 -11.82 -18.93
CA GLN A 128 -9.68 -11.50 -20.34
C GLN A 128 -10.98 -10.93 -20.95
N ALA A 129 -12.14 -11.52 -20.63
CA ALA A 129 -13.43 -11.02 -21.07
C ALA A 129 -13.74 -9.59 -20.57
N TYR A 130 -13.34 -9.25 -19.34
CA TYR A 130 -13.48 -7.89 -18.79
C TYR A 130 -12.49 -6.87 -19.40
N SER A 131 -11.28 -7.32 -19.74
CA SER A 131 -10.35 -6.50 -20.55
C SER A 131 -10.87 -6.27 -21.97
N ASP A 132 -11.50 -7.28 -22.56
CA ASP A 132 -11.99 -7.25 -23.94
C ASP A 132 -13.33 -6.50 -24.09
N SER A 133 -14.13 -6.44 -23.03
CA SER A 133 -15.40 -5.69 -23.01
C SER A 133 -15.22 -4.18 -22.86
N ARG A 134 -14.03 -3.69 -22.46
CA ARG A 134 -13.73 -2.26 -22.38
C ARG A 134 -13.77 -1.63 -23.77
N THR A 135 -14.53 -0.55 -23.90
CA THR A 135 -14.57 0.22 -25.14
C THR A 135 -13.20 0.83 -25.45
N PRO A 136 -12.88 1.11 -26.72
CA PRO A 136 -11.63 1.79 -27.10
C PRO A 136 -11.42 3.12 -26.34
N ALA A 137 -12.51 3.83 -26.02
CA ALA A 137 -12.47 5.06 -25.24
C ALA A 137 -12.04 4.83 -23.78
N GLN A 138 -12.57 3.78 -23.13
CA GLN A 138 -12.21 3.43 -21.76
C GLN A 138 -10.75 2.94 -21.65
N LYS A 139 -10.29 2.15 -22.62
CA LYS A 139 -8.87 1.72 -22.70
C LYS A 139 -7.93 2.93 -22.85
N LYS A 140 -8.32 3.91 -23.69
CA LYS A 140 -7.55 5.13 -23.91
C LYS A 140 -7.52 6.03 -22.66
N ALA A 141 -8.64 6.18 -21.96
CA ALA A 141 -8.71 6.97 -20.73
C ALA A 141 -7.84 6.36 -19.62
N GLN A 142 -7.88 5.05 -19.44
CA GLN A 142 -7.03 4.36 -18.48
C GLN A 142 -5.54 4.47 -18.82
N GLN A 143 -5.17 4.33 -20.09
CA GLN A 143 -3.79 4.52 -20.52
C GLN A 143 -3.31 5.96 -20.28
N GLN A 144 -4.17 6.96 -20.51
CA GLN A 144 -3.85 8.36 -20.23
C GLN A 144 -3.63 8.64 -18.73
N LEU A 145 -4.36 7.97 -17.85
CA LEU A 145 -4.16 8.07 -16.40
C LEU A 145 -2.85 7.40 -15.97
N ILE A 146 -2.53 6.24 -16.52
CA ILE A 146 -1.26 5.54 -16.27
C ILE A 146 -0.08 6.40 -16.76
N ASP A 147 -0.18 6.96 -17.96
CA ASP A 147 0.87 7.82 -18.53
C ASP A 147 1.03 9.10 -17.72
N ALA A 148 -0.07 9.68 -17.21
CA ALA A 148 -0.02 10.85 -16.32
C ALA A 148 0.63 10.51 -14.96
N ALA A 149 0.27 9.37 -14.37
CA ALA A 149 0.84 8.89 -13.11
C ALA A 149 2.34 8.57 -13.21
N LEU A 150 2.77 8.02 -14.35
CA LEU A 150 4.17 7.78 -14.65
C LEU A 150 4.94 9.09 -14.85
N LYS A 151 4.30 10.12 -15.42
CA LYS A 151 4.89 11.46 -15.57
C LYS A 151 5.06 12.20 -14.25
N THR A 152 4.17 11.96 -13.28
CA THR A 152 4.25 12.54 -11.93
C THR A 152 5.31 11.89 -11.02
N LYS A 153 5.80 10.68 -11.36
CA LYS A 153 6.86 9.99 -10.58
C LYS A 153 8.29 10.49 -10.87
N THR A 154 8.45 11.53 -11.67
CA THR A 154 9.74 12.21 -11.86
C THR A 154 9.77 13.55 -11.13
N THR A 155 10.64 13.61 -10.12
CA THR A 155 11.20 14.81 -9.46
C THR A 155 10.29 15.66 -8.56
N GLY A 156 9.76 15.05 -7.50
CA GLY A 156 9.43 15.80 -6.28
C GLY A 156 10.71 16.08 -5.47
N LYS A 157 11.40 17.18 -5.77
CA LYS A 157 12.58 17.64 -5.03
C LYS A 157 12.10 18.21 -3.68
N ALA A 158 11.98 17.37 -2.65
CA ALA A 158 11.84 17.82 -1.27
C ALA A 158 13.19 18.33 -0.76
N THR A 159 13.50 19.58 -1.09
CA THR A 159 14.64 20.37 -0.60
C THR A 159 14.25 21.09 0.68
N GLY A 160 14.42 20.45 1.83
CA GLY A 160 14.20 21.10 3.12
C GLY A 160 15.00 20.46 4.24
N ASP A 161 14.92 19.13 4.33
CA ASP A 161 15.41 18.44 5.51
C ASP A 161 16.93 18.55 5.66
N THR A 162 17.37 19.15 6.76
CA THR A 162 18.78 19.34 7.10
C THR A 162 19.14 18.45 8.30
N ILE A 163 20.16 17.63 8.13
CA ILE A 163 20.71 16.79 9.20
C ILE A 163 21.74 17.61 9.95
N THR A 164 21.65 17.64 11.28
CA THR A 164 22.63 18.29 12.16
C THR A 164 23.18 17.30 13.18
N ALA A 165 24.51 17.20 13.27
CA ALA A 165 25.19 16.40 14.30
C ALA A 165 25.17 17.15 15.64
N LEU A 166 24.77 16.44 16.71
CA LEU A 166 24.70 16.97 18.08
C LEU A 166 25.95 16.67 18.90
N VAL A 167 26.87 15.87 18.35
CA VAL A 167 28.12 15.45 18.99
C VAL A 167 29.32 15.87 18.14
N ALA A 168 30.40 16.30 18.80
CA ALA A 168 31.60 16.82 18.14
C ALA A 168 32.45 15.74 17.44
N ALA A 169 32.29 14.48 17.83
CA ALA A 169 33.02 13.34 17.29
C ALA A 169 32.08 12.17 17.01
N ASN A 170 32.48 11.29 16.10
CA ASN A 170 31.70 10.13 15.71
C ASN A 170 31.60 9.13 16.87
N PRO A 171 30.40 8.86 17.42
CA PRO A 171 30.24 7.99 18.58
C PRO A 171 30.30 6.50 18.21
N ARG A 172 30.35 6.16 16.92
CA ARG A 172 30.32 4.78 16.44
C ARG A 172 31.73 4.19 16.34
N LYS A 173 31.81 2.87 16.28
CA LYS A 173 33.09 2.15 16.16
C LYS A 173 33.69 2.33 14.75
N PRO A 174 34.97 2.72 14.62
CA PRO A 174 35.66 2.81 13.33
C PRO A 174 35.60 1.51 12.53
N GLY A 175 35.47 1.62 11.20
CA GLY A 175 35.37 0.49 10.27
C GLY A 175 33.96 -0.07 10.07
N THR A 176 32.94 0.49 10.74
CA THR A 176 31.53 0.11 10.52
C THR A 176 30.86 0.99 9.46
N HIS A 177 29.78 0.49 8.83
CA HIS A 177 28.98 1.29 7.89
C HIS A 177 28.38 2.52 8.57
N GLY A 178 27.85 2.37 9.78
CA GLY A 178 27.33 3.48 10.55
C GLY A 178 28.36 4.56 10.86
N HIS A 179 29.60 4.16 11.18
CA HIS A 179 30.68 5.13 11.34
C HIS A 179 30.92 5.90 10.04
N THR A 180 30.96 5.22 8.89
CA THR A 180 31.14 5.87 7.58
C THR A 180 29.98 6.82 7.25
N SER A 181 28.75 6.43 7.55
CA SER A 181 27.56 7.27 7.39
C SER A 181 27.64 8.54 8.25
N PHE A 182 28.00 8.43 9.53
CA PHE A 182 28.09 9.59 10.43
C PHE A 182 29.25 10.54 10.07
N GLU A 183 30.37 10.00 9.56
CA GLU A 183 31.50 10.80 9.06
C GLU A 183 31.10 11.77 7.95
N ILE A 184 30.08 11.44 7.14
CA ILE A 184 29.60 12.33 6.07
C ILE A 184 29.06 13.63 6.67
N ILE A 185 28.33 13.55 7.78
CA ILE A 185 27.73 14.71 8.46
C ILE A 185 28.85 15.57 9.08
N LEU A 186 29.82 14.94 9.74
CA LEU A 186 30.94 15.66 10.35
C LEU A 186 31.84 16.34 9.32
N LYS A 187 32.15 15.65 8.20
CA LYS A 187 32.96 16.22 7.10
C LYS A 187 32.29 17.41 6.41
N ALA A 188 30.96 17.46 6.42
CA ALA A 188 30.20 18.59 5.93
C ALA A 188 30.18 19.80 6.89
N GLY A 189 30.90 19.73 8.03
CA GLY A 189 30.91 20.77 9.05
C GLY A 189 29.84 20.59 10.13
N GLY A 190 29.31 19.38 10.28
CA GLY A 190 28.30 19.05 11.29
C GLY A 190 26.86 19.31 10.86
N SER A 191 26.63 19.82 9.65
CA SER A 191 25.29 19.99 9.08
C SER A 191 25.30 19.71 7.58
N ILE A 192 24.33 18.95 7.08
CA ILE A 192 24.24 18.58 5.66
C ILE A 192 22.78 18.40 5.24
N ALA A 193 22.42 18.83 4.03
CA ALA A 193 21.11 18.56 3.48
C ALA A 193 20.91 17.04 3.29
N LEU A 194 19.71 16.53 3.56
CA LEU A 194 19.39 15.11 3.42
C LEU A 194 19.70 14.56 2.01
N ALA A 195 19.50 15.39 0.99
CA ALA A 195 19.84 15.06 -0.38
C ALA A 195 21.36 14.85 -0.58
N ASP A 196 22.18 15.74 -0.02
CA ASP A 196 23.64 15.66 -0.12
C ASP A 196 24.20 14.50 0.71
N TYR A 197 23.59 14.22 1.88
CA TYR A 197 23.91 13.04 2.68
C TYR A 197 23.66 11.75 1.90
N LYS A 198 22.50 11.62 1.25
CA LYS A 198 22.19 10.47 0.39
C LYS A 198 23.15 10.36 -0.80
N ALA A 199 23.44 11.49 -1.45
CA ALA A 199 24.37 11.55 -2.59
C ALA A 199 25.81 11.14 -2.20
N ALA A 200 26.24 11.45 -0.98
CA ALA A 200 27.53 11.05 -0.43
C ALA A 200 27.58 9.58 0.04
N GLY A 201 26.50 8.80 -0.14
CA GLY A 201 26.42 7.39 0.25
C GLY A 201 25.92 7.14 1.67
N GLY A 202 25.34 8.16 2.31
CA GLY A 202 24.72 8.05 3.64
C GLY A 202 23.50 7.12 3.63
N ARG A 203 23.37 6.30 4.68
CA ARG A 203 22.27 5.33 4.82
C ARG A 203 21.21 5.85 5.78
N MET A 204 19.93 5.71 5.40
CA MET A 204 18.81 6.18 6.23
C MET A 204 18.67 5.41 7.55
N ASN A 205 18.91 4.10 7.54
CA ASN A 205 18.84 3.30 8.77
C ASN A 205 19.91 3.70 9.79
N ASP A 206 21.09 4.13 9.31
CA ASP A 206 22.14 4.64 10.20
C ASP A 206 21.70 5.99 10.78
N LEU A 207 21.24 6.92 9.93
CA LEU A 207 20.75 8.22 10.39
C LEU A 207 19.63 8.09 11.44
N ARG A 208 18.68 7.17 11.23
CA ARG A 208 17.61 6.90 12.20
C ARG A 208 18.16 6.47 13.56
N TRP A 209 19.12 5.54 13.57
CA TRP A 209 19.78 5.12 14.81
C TRP A 209 20.51 6.26 15.51
N ASP A 210 21.10 7.20 14.75
CA ASP A 210 21.75 8.38 15.35
C ASP A 210 20.74 9.37 15.93
N ILE A 211 19.58 9.53 15.30
CA ILE A 211 18.47 10.36 15.82
C ILE A 211 17.89 9.75 17.09
N GLU A 212 17.58 8.45 17.11
CA GLU A 212 17.05 7.72 18.27
C GLU A 212 17.98 7.83 19.50
N ARG A 213 19.29 7.97 19.28
CA ARG A 213 20.30 8.11 20.34
C ARG A 213 20.69 9.54 20.65
N GLY A 214 20.05 10.53 20.02
CA GLY A 214 20.35 11.94 20.24
C GLY A 214 21.74 12.37 19.74
N ASN A 215 22.34 11.62 18.81
CA ASN A 215 23.60 11.98 18.17
C ASN A 215 23.39 12.93 16.98
N SER A 216 22.18 12.96 16.42
CA SER A 216 21.80 13.82 15.30
C SER A 216 20.34 14.22 15.38
N GLN A 217 19.96 15.25 14.65
CA GLN A 217 18.57 15.66 14.45
C GLN A 217 18.31 15.98 12.98
N LEU A 218 17.08 15.75 12.54
CA LEU A 218 16.58 16.13 11.22
C LEU A 218 15.62 17.31 11.43
N ALA A 219 15.89 18.44 10.77
CA ALA A 219 15.12 19.68 10.86
C ALA A 219 14.58 20.10 9.50
#